data_AF-A0A2N6AP65-F1
#
_entry.id   AF-A0A2N6AP65-F1
#
_cell.length_a   1.000
_cell.length_b   1.000
_cell.length_c   1.000
_cell.angle_alpha   90.00
_cell.angle_beta   90.00
_cell.angle_gamma   90.00
#
_symmetry.space_group_name_H-M   'P 1'
#
loop_
_entity.id
_entity.type
_entity.pdbx_description
1 polymer ?
#
loop_
_entity_poly.entity_id
_entity_poly.type
_entity_poly.pdbx_seq_one_letter_code
_entity_poly.pdbx_strand_id
1 'polypeptide(L)' 'MKPEQFKAWRKALKLKQKDAADLLGLKKRMIQYYEKGDRDGRKVEIPKSVRLACYAITHGVQDFDGETPE' A
#
# COMPACT_ATOMS: atom_id res chain seq x y z
N MET A 1 -8.77 5.39 1.58
CA MET A 1 -8.47 4.07 2.18
C MET A 1 -8.13 4.29 3.65
N LYS A 2 -8.91 3.70 4.56
CA LYS A 2 -8.70 3.70 6.01
C LYS A 2 -7.71 2.58 6.40
N PRO A 3 -7.11 2.61 7.61
CA PRO A 3 -6.18 1.57 8.06
C PRO A 3 -6.70 0.14 7.92
N GLU A 4 -7.94 -0.11 8.35
CA GLU A 4 -8.58 -1.43 8.22
C GLU A 4 -8.78 -1.85 6.76
N GLN A 5 -9.08 -0.90 5.86
CA GLN A 5 -9.23 -1.20 4.43
C GLN A 5 -7.87 -1.55 3.79
N PHE A 6 -6.79 -0.89 4.21
CA PHE A 6 -5.44 -1.19 3.72
C PHE A 6 -4.96 -2.57 4.19
N LYS A 7 -5.21 -2.89 5.46
CA LYS A 7 -4.94 -4.22 6.02
C LYS A 7 -5.75 -5.31 5.31
N ALA A 8 -7.03 -5.06 5.05
CA ALA A 8 -7.90 -5.97 4.31
C ALA A 8 -7.42 -6.19 2.87
N TRP A 9 -7.07 -5.11 2.15
CA TRP A 9 -6.48 -5.16 0.82
C TRP A 9 -5.24 -6.06 0.78
N ARG A 10 -4.28 -5.83 1.69
CA ARG A 10 -3.04 -6.64 1.75
C ARG A 10 -3.35 -8.12 1.97
N LYS A 11 -4.26 -8.42 2.91
CA LYS A 11 -4.64 -9.80 3.23
C LYS A 11 -5.40 -10.47 2.07
N ALA A 12 -6.25 -9.74 1.35
CA ALA A 12 -6.97 -10.27 0.18
C ALA A 12 -6.00 -10.73 -0.91
N LEU A 13 -4.89 -10.01 -1.10
CA LEU A 13 -3.80 -10.37 -2.01
C LEU A 13 -2.81 -11.39 -1.41
N LYS A 14 -3.06 -11.90 -0.20
CA LYS A 14 -2.19 -12.84 0.55
C LYS A 14 -0.75 -12.35 0.74
N LEU A 15 -0.53 -11.03 0.69
CA LEU A 15 0.79 -10.43 0.83
C LEU A 15 1.21 -10.38 2.30
N LYS A 16 2.48 -10.70 2.60
CA LYS A 16 3.07 -10.33 3.89
C LYS A 16 3.33 -8.83 3.93
N GLN A 17 3.57 -8.27 5.12
CA GLN A 17 3.91 -6.85 5.25
C GLN A 17 5.19 -6.47 4.48
N LYS A 18 6.13 -7.41 4.29
CA LYS A 18 7.34 -7.17 3.50
C LYS A 18 6.99 -7.11 2.00
N ASP A 19 6.28 -8.11 1.49
CA ASP A 19 5.88 -8.19 0.08
C ASP A 19 5.09 -6.95 -0.37
N ALA A 20 4.17 -6.48 0.47
CA ALA A 20 3.43 -5.24 0.19
C ALA A 20 4.33 -3.99 0.22
N ALA A 21 5.37 -3.99 1.05
CA ALA A 21 6.35 -2.91 1.08
C ALA A 21 7.19 -2.88 -0.19
N ASP A 22 7.64 -4.06 -0.64
CA ASP A 22 8.43 -4.23 -1.85
C ASP A 22 7.61 -3.78 -3.08
N LEU A 23 6.35 -4.21 -3.21
CA LEU A 23 5.45 -3.80 -4.29
C LEU A 23 5.13 -2.30 -4.31
N LEU A 24 5.04 -1.67 -3.13
CA LEU A 24 4.72 -0.24 -3.03
C LEU A 24 5.98 0.65 -3.08
N GLY A 25 7.18 0.08 -3.14
CA GLY A 25 8.44 0.83 -3.03
C GLY A 25 8.62 1.52 -1.68
N LEU A 26 8.11 0.92 -0.60
CA LEU A 26 8.11 1.49 0.74
C LEU A 26 8.93 0.66 1.72
N LYS A 27 9.30 1.28 2.85
CA LYS A 27 9.84 0.52 3.99
C LYS A 27 8.71 -0.27 4.67
N LYS A 28 8.97 -1.51 5.10
CA LYS A 28 8.02 -2.34 5.86
C LYS A 28 7.34 -1.60 7.03
N ARG A 29 8.07 -0.71 7.72
CA ARG A 29 7.54 0.10 8.82
C ARG A 29 6.39 1.02 8.39
N MET A 30 6.40 1.50 7.15
CA MET A 30 5.30 2.31 6.60
C MET A 30 4.02 1.51 6.47
N ILE A 31 4.12 0.25 6.03
CA ILE A 31 2.98 -0.67 5.98
C ILE A 31 2.36 -0.83 7.37
N GLN A 32 3.20 -0.98 8.41
CA GLN A 32 2.72 -1.08 9.79
C GLN A 32 2.02 0.20 10.26
N TYR A 33 2.57 1.38 9.96
CA TYR A 33 1.93 2.65 10.29
C TYR A 33 0.60 2.84 9.57
N TYR A 34 0.50 2.44 8.29
CA TYR A 34 -0.76 2.51 7.55
C TYR A 34 -1.80 1.53 8.06
N GLU A 35 -1.41 0.31 8.44
CA GLU A 35 -2.34 -0.66 9.05
C GLU A 35 -2.80 -0.26 10.46
N LYS A 36 -1.93 0.38 11.23
CA LYS A 36 -2.24 0.85 12.59
C LYS A 36 -3.00 2.18 12.58
N GLY A 37 -2.78 3.01 11.57
CA GLY A 37 -3.30 4.37 11.48
C GLY A 37 -2.58 5.37 12.37
N ASP A 38 -1.45 5.00 12.98
CA ASP A 38 -0.62 5.91 13.78
C ASP A 38 0.89 5.68 13.57
N ARG A 39 1.65 6.75 13.79
CA ARG A 39 3.10 6.78 13.93
C ARG A 39 3.43 7.57 15.18
N ASP A 40 3.94 6.85 16.18
CA ASP A 40 4.44 7.41 17.43
C ASP A 40 3.41 8.35 18.09
N GLY A 41 2.14 7.92 18.09
CA GLY A 41 1.02 8.66 18.70
C GLY A 41 0.38 9.72 17.81
N ARG A 42 0.91 9.95 16.59
CA ARG A 42 0.29 10.83 15.60
C ARG A 42 -0.51 10.00 14.60
N LYS A 43 -1.73 10.43 14.29
CA LYS A 43 -2.53 9.80 13.23
C LYS A 43 -1.78 9.86 11.91
N VAL A 44 -1.74 8.74 11.21
CA VAL A 44 -1.14 8.63 9.87
C VAL A 44 -2.23 8.35 8.86
N GLU A 45 -2.32 9.22 7.88
CA GLU A 45 -3.14 8.99 6.70
C GLU A 45 -2.33 8.28 5.62
N ILE A 46 -3.01 7.42 4.86
CA ILE A 46 -2.43 6.73 3.71
C ILE A 46 -2.41 7.72 2.54
N PRO A 47 -1.25 8.11 1.99
CA PRO A 47 -1.16 9.12 0.93
C PRO A 47 -1.93 8.74 -0.34
N LYS A 48 -2.32 9.74 -1.15
CA LYS A 48 -3.02 9.51 -2.43
C LYS A 48 -2.24 8.58 -3.35
N SER A 49 -0.91 8.76 -3.46
CA SER A 49 -0.03 7.91 -4.27
C SER A 49 -0.10 6.44 -3.86
N VAL A 50 -0.04 6.15 -2.57
CA VAL A 50 -0.14 4.78 -2.04
C VAL A 50 -1.51 4.17 -2.33
N ARG A 51 -2.59 4.95 -2.20
CA ARG A 51 -3.94 4.45 -2.51
C ARG A 51 -4.12 4.12 -3.99
N LEU A 52 -3.54 4.93 -4.87
CA LEU A 52 -3.54 4.68 -6.31
C LEU A 52 -2.70 3.44 -6.65
N ALA A 53 -1.52 3.29 -6.04
CA ALA A 53 -0.69 2.10 -6.22
C ALA A 53 -1.40 0.83 -5.74
N CYS A 54 -2.09 0.86 -4.58
CA CYS A 54 -2.92 -0.27 -4.15
C CYS A 54 -4.01 -0.64 -5.15
N TYR A 55 -4.65 0.35 -5.78
CA TYR A 55 -5.63 0.11 -6.83
C TYR A 55 -4.99 -0.55 -8.05
N ALA A 56 -3.85 -0.02 -8.53
CA ALA A 56 -3.10 -0.56 -9.66
C ALA A 56 -2.68 -2.02 -9.42
N ILE A 57 -2.10 -2.32 -8.26
CA ILE A 57 -1.69 -3.69 -7.88
C ILE A 57 -2.90 -4.65 -7.84
N THR A 58 -4.07 -4.17 -7.42
CA THR A 58 -5.30 -5.00 -7.43
C THR A 58 -5.73 -5.37 -8.85
N HIS A 59 -5.38 -4.54 -9.83
CA HIS A 59 -5.63 -4.78 -11.25
C HIS A 59 -4.47 -5.48 -11.96
N GLY A 60 -3.45 -5.93 -11.22
CA GLY A 60 -2.29 -6.64 -11.77
C GLY A 60 -1.15 -5.74 -12.22
N VAL A 61 -1.29 -4.42 -12.13
CA VAL A 61 -0.24 -3.46 -12.51
C VAL A 61 0.71 -3.28 -11.34
N GLN A 62 1.94 -3.79 -11.48
CA GLN A 62 2.98 -3.73 -10.44
C GLN A 62 4.09 -2.74 -10.77
N ASP A 63 4.26 -2.40 -12.04
CA ASP A 63 5.23 -1.43 -12.53
C ASP A 63 4.63 -0.66 -13.72
N PHE A 64 5.13 0.54 -13.97
CA PHE A 64 4.70 1.39 -15.07
C PHE A 64 5.87 2.29 -15.51
N ASP A 65 6.33 2.08 -16.74
CA ASP A 65 7.48 2.79 -17.32
C ASP A 65 7.12 4.18 -17.86
N GLY A 66 5.82 4.47 -18.07
CA GLY A 66 5.36 5.72 -18.66
C GLY A 66 5.46 5.80 -20.18
N GLU A 67 5.85 4.72 -20.85
CA GLU A 67 6.02 4.69 -22.32
C GLU A 67 4.74 4.25 -23.04
N THR A 68 3.90 3.43 -22.40
CA THR A 68 2.63 2.96 -22.97
C THR A 68 1.50 3.04 -21.96
N PRO A 69 0.39 3.77 -22.22
CA PRO A 69 -0.80 3.67 -21.39
C PRO A 69 -1.50 2.33 -21.69
N GLU A 70 -1.51 1.41 -20.72
CA GLU A 70 -2.31 0.18 -20.74
C GLU A 70 -3.82 0.46 -20.79
#